data_AF-A0A7Y2G9E8-F1
#
_entry.id   AF-A0A7Y2G9E8-F1
#
_cell.length_a   1.000
_cell.length_b   1.000
_cell.length_c   1.000
_cell.angle_alpha   90.00
_cell.angle_beta   90.00
_cell.angle_gamma   90.00
#
_symmetry.space_group_name_H-M   'P 1'
#
loop_
_entity.id
_entity.type
_entity.pdbx_description
1 polymer ?
#
loop_
_entity_poly.entity_id
_entity_poly.type
_entity_poly.pdbx_seq_one_letter_code
_entity_poly.pdbx_strand_id
1 'polypeptide(L)'
;MKLPFCYLTLSLFFLGAFSASAQDTLRFTPTVGYPTFDVREPVATIQPGTVLISETNKGDYYERGGGAFPGEVGPFYVEGATTDDMLKVEIIMV
;
A
#
# COMPACT_ATOMS: atom_id res chain seq x y z
N MET A 1 10.86 -34.74 55.74
CA MET A 1 9.80 -35.01 54.75
C MET A 1 9.29 -33.65 54.27
N LYS A 2 9.97 -32.99 53.32
CA LYS A 2 9.59 -32.81 51.90
C LYS A 2 8.17 -32.23 51.70
N LEU A 3 8.08 -30.90 51.66
CA LEU A 3 6.96 -30.13 51.07
C LEU A 3 7.09 -30.14 49.54
N PRO A 4 6.05 -30.45 48.75
CA PRO A 4 6.09 -30.23 47.32
C PRO A 4 5.30 -28.99 46.90
N PHE A 5 6.05 -28.09 46.27
CA PHE A 5 5.71 -27.49 44.98
C PHE A 5 4.46 -26.60 44.91
N CYS A 6 4.72 -25.32 45.20
CA CYS A 6 4.00 -24.17 44.70
C CYS A 6 3.94 -24.20 43.15
N TYR A 7 2.75 -24.44 42.58
CA TYR A 7 2.51 -24.26 41.15
C TYR A 7 2.31 -22.77 40.86
N LEU A 8 3.42 -22.05 40.65
CA LEU A 8 3.41 -20.69 40.12
C LEU A 8 3.23 -20.78 38.60
N THR A 9 1.98 -20.78 38.13
CA THR A 9 1.67 -20.66 36.69
C THR A 9 2.00 -19.24 36.23
N LEU A 10 3.19 -19.08 35.65
CA LEU A 10 3.65 -17.85 35.02
C LEU A 10 2.84 -17.63 33.73
N SER A 11 1.74 -16.88 33.81
CA SER A 11 1.01 -16.41 32.65
C SER A 11 1.84 -15.33 31.96
N LEU A 12 2.58 -15.73 30.92
CA LEU A 12 3.35 -14.82 30.07
C LEU A 12 2.36 -14.01 29.22
N PHE A 13 1.94 -12.85 29.73
CA PHE A 13 1.22 -11.84 28.95
C PHE A 13 2.16 -11.39 27.82
N PHE A 14 1.95 -11.93 26.62
CA PHE A 14 2.57 -11.44 25.40
C PHE A 14 1.91 -10.10 25.07
N LEU A 15 2.36 -9.02 25.74
CA LEU A 15 2.07 -7.65 25.34
C LEU A 15 2.79 -7.43 24.01
N GLY A 16 2.14 -7.83 22.92
CA GLY A 16 2.55 -7.44 21.59
C GLY A 16 2.52 -5.92 21.52
N ALA A 17 3.71 -5.31 21.45
CA ALA A 17 3.84 -3.89 21.18
C ALA A 17 3.22 -3.63 19.81
N PHE A 18 1.97 -3.16 19.79
CA PHE A 18 1.40 -2.52 18.62
C PHE A 18 2.18 -1.21 18.43
N SER A 19 3.27 -1.28 17.68
CA SER A 19 3.87 -0.09 17.10
C SER A 19 2.83 0.49 16.16
N ALA A 20 2.19 1.59 16.56
CA ALA A 20 1.45 2.42 15.63
C ALA A 20 2.45 2.89 14.57
N SER A 21 2.39 2.26 13.39
CA SER A 21 3.19 2.68 12.25
C SER A 21 2.88 4.14 11.96
N ALA A 22 3.90 4.99 11.98
CA ALA A 22 3.75 6.36 11.50
C ALA A 22 3.26 6.27 10.05
N GLN A 23 2.21 7.03 9.71
CA GLN A 23 1.67 7.01 8.37
C GLN A 23 2.75 7.41 7.37
N ASP A 24 3.21 6.45 6.58
CA ASP A 24 4.31 6.70 5.66
C ASP A 24 3.84 7.51 4.44
N THR A 25 4.72 8.31 3.85
CA THR A 25 4.38 9.12 2.66
C THR A 25 5.31 8.78 1.51
N LEU A 26 4.75 8.27 0.42
CA LEU A 26 5.48 8.02 -0.83
C LEU A 26 5.21 9.14 -1.83
N ARG A 27 6.26 9.75 -2.37
CA ARG A 27 6.19 10.68 -3.51
C ARG A 27 6.62 9.96 -4.78
N PHE A 28 5.82 10.03 -5.83
CA PHE A 28 6.06 9.29 -7.06
C PHE A 28 5.89 10.18 -8.30
N THR A 29 6.88 10.15 -9.19
CA THR A 29 6.82 10.76 -10.52
C THR A 29 6.93 9.64 -11.55
N PRO A 30 5.90 9.43 -12.40
CA PRO A 30 5.90 8.36 -13.38
C PRO A 30 6.96 8.60 -14.47
N THR A 31 7.67 7.54 -14.83
CA THR A 31 8.62 7.54 -15.95
C THR A 31 8.11 6.75 -17.16
N VAL A 32 7.02 5.99 -16.97
CA VAL A 32 6.39 5.15 -17.98
C VAL A 32 4.87 5.30 -17.85
N GLY A 33 4.18 5.41 -18.99
CA GLY A 33 2.72 5.31 -19.08
C GLY A 33 2.32 3.96 -19.65
N TYR A 34 1.66 3.13 -18.85
CA TYR A 34 1.22 1.80 -19.31
C TYR A 34 -0.06 1.90 -20.14
N PRO A 35 -0.15 1.25 -21.32
CA PRO A 35 -1.31 1.42 -22.19
C PRO A 35 -2.58 0.71 -21.71
N THR A 36 -2.48 -0.14 -20.68
CA THR A 36 -3.59 -0.95 -20.14
C THR A 36 -3.28 -1.40 -18.71
N PHE A 37 -4.32 -1.85 -17.98
CA PHE A 37 -4.16 -2.61 -16.74
C PHE A 37 -3.70 -4.04 -17.05
N ASP A 38 -2.64 -4.50 -16.38
CA ASP A 38 -2.10 -5.86 -16.51
C ASP A 38 -1.21 -6.21 -15.30
N VAL A 39 -0.90 -7.50 -15.12
CA VAL A 39 0.06 -7.98 -14.13
C VAL A 39 1.48 -7.70 -14.63
N ARG A 40 2.26 -6.97 -13.82
CA ARG A 40 3.65 -6.61 -14.10
C ARG A 40 4.39 -6.23 -12.82
N GLU A 41 5.71 -6.09 -12.93
CA GLU A 41 6.55 -5.61 -11.82
C GLU A 41 6.02 -4.26 -11.29
N PRO A 42 5.83 -4.14 -9.97
CA PRO A 42 5.33 -2.92 -9.38
C PRO A 42 6.38 -1.82 -9.45
N VAL A 43 5.93 -0.59 -9.67
CA VAL A 43 6.82 0.59 -9.68
C VAL A 43 7.26 0.98 -8.26
N ALA A 44 6.48 0.58 -7.25
CA ALA A 44 6.81 0.67 -5.84
C ALA A 44 5.91 -0.26 -5.01
N THR A 45 6.39 -0.59 -3.81
CA THR A 45 5.62 -1.30 -2.78
C THR A 45 5.22 -0.31 -1.69
N ILE A 46 3.97 -0.38 -1.24
CA ILE A 46 3.42 0.45 -0.16
C ILE A 46 2.73 -0.41 0.90
N GLN A 47 2.63 0.13 2.12
CA GLN A 47 1.88 -0.50 3.20
C GLN A 47 0.44 0.04 3.26
N PRO A 48 -0.51 -0.73 3.80
CA PRO A 48 -1.83 -0.19 4.12
C PRO A 48 -1.73 1.09 4.97
N GLY A 49 -2.40 2.15 4.52
CA GLY A 49 -2.38 3.46 5.19
C GLY A 49 -1.34 4.46 4.65
N THR A 50 -0.39 4.04 3.81
CA THR A 50 0.56 4.97 3.17
C THR A 50 -0.17 6.07 2.39
N VAL A 51 0.28 7.32 2.53
CA VAL A 51 -0.13 8.45 1.68
C VAL A 51 0.71 8.44 0.41
N LEU A 52 0.08 8.19 -0.74
CA LEU A 52 0.72 8.31 -2.04
C LEU A 52 0.47 9.71 -2.62
N ILE A 53 1.54 10.46 -2.84
CA ILE A 53 1.53 11.72 -3.60
C ILE A 53 2.14 11.41 -4.97
N SER A 54 1.28 11.19 -5.96
CA SER A 54 1.71 10.83 -7.32
C SER A 54 1.37 11.93 -8.31
N GLU A 55 2.30 12.24 -9.20
CA GLU A 55 1.96 12.90 -10.46
C GLU A 55 1.17 11.92 -11.36
N THR A 56 0.35 12.45 -12.27
CA THR A 56 -0.38 11.68 -13.27
C THR A 56 0.17 11.97 -14.67
N ASN A 57 0.15 10.96 -15.54
CA ASN A 57 0.52 11.16 -16.94
C ASN A 57 -0.51 12.08 -17.61
N LYS A 58 -0.02 13.08 -18.35
CA LYS A 58 -0.84 14.01 -19.13
C LYS A 58 -0.54 13.86 -20.61
N GLY A 59 -1.51 14.17 -21.44
CA GLY A 59 -1.35 14.17 -22.89
C GLY A 59 -2.63 14.58 -23.60
N ASP A 60 -2.56 14.58 -24.92
CA ASP A 60 -3.61 15.12 -25.81
C ASP A 60 -4.91 14.31 -25.80
N TYR A 61 -4.95 13.16 -25.12
CA TYR A 61 -6.12 12.28 -25.02
C TYR A 61 -7.41 13.01 -24.60
N TYR A 62 -7.30 14.01 -23.72
CA TYR A 62 -8.43 14.76 -23.18
C TYR A 62 -8.72 16.06 -23.94
N GLU A 63 -7.94 16.39 -24.97
CA GLU A 63 -8.15 17.56 -25.80
C GLU A 63 -9.26 17.33 -26.83
N ARG A 64 -9.87 18.41 -27.35
CA ARG A 64 -11.02 18.33 -28.28
C ARG A 64 -10.74 17.49 -29.53
N GLY A 65 -9.50 17.46 -30.01
CA GLY A 65 -9.09 16.65 -31.17
C GLY A 65 -8.96 15.16 -30.89
N GLY A 66 -8.94 14.78 -29.60
CA GLY A 66 -8.46 13.48 -29.16
C GLY A 66 -6.98 13.30 -29.44
N GLY A 67 -6.33 12.43 -28.68
CA GLY A 67 -4.90 12.18 -28.79
C GLY A 67 -4.53 10.79 -28.29
N ALA A 68 -3.24 10.49 -28.29
CA ALA A 68 -2.75 9.24 -27.73
C ALA A 68 -3.03 9.19 -26.22
N PHE A 69 -3.52 8.05 -25.74
CA PHE A 69 -3.68 7.81 -24.31
C PHE A 69 -2.32 7.92 -23.61
N PRO A 70 -2.17 8.78 -22.58
CA PRO A 70 -0.88 9.04 -21.95
C PRO A 70 -0.38 7.88 -21.07
N GLY A 71 -1.22 6.87 -20.86
CA GLY A 71 -0.89 5.68 -20.10
C GLY A 71 -1.16 5.78 -18.61
N GLU A 72 -1.36 4.63 -17.98
CA GLU A 72 -1.60 4.47 -16.55
C GLU A 72 -0.33 4.65 -15.73
N VAL A 73 -0.51 5.14 -14.50
CA VAL A 73 0.53 5.21 -13.47
C VAL A 73 0.42 4.00 -12.55
N GLY A 74 1.53 3.30 -12.28
CA GLY A 74 1.57 2.10 -11.45
C GLY A 74 2.06 0.87 -12.24
N PRO A 75 1.77 -0.36 -11.78
CA PRO A 75 1.01 -0.70 -10.58
C PRO A 75 1.83 -0.49 -9.30
N PHE A 76 1.15 -0.17 -8.21
CA PHE A 76 1.71 -0.18 -6.87
C PHE A 76 1.33 -1.49 -6.18
N TYR A 77 2.31 -2.16 -5.57
CA TYR A 77 2.03 -3.34 -4.77
C TYR A 77 1.66 -2.94 -3.35
N VAL A 78 0.56 -3.48 -2.82
CA VAL A 78 0.14 -3.24 -1.43
C VAL A 78 0.50 -4.45 -0.60
N GLU A 79 1.35 -4.26 0.42
CA GLU A 79 1.80 -5.36 1.28
C GLU A 79 0.63 -6.07 1.96
N GLY A 80 0.63 -7.40 1.84
CA GLY A 80 -0.37 -8.26 2.49
C GLY A 80 -1.72 -8.34 1.80
N ALA A 81 -1.95 -7.58 0.72
CA ALA A 81 -3.21 -7.66 -0.02
C ALA A 81 -3.36 -8.99 -0.77
N THR A 82 -4.55 -9.57 -0.71
CA THR A 82 -4.95 -10.79 -1.39
C THR A 82 -6.17 -10.58 -2.27
N THR A 83 -6.57 -11.61 -3.03
CA THR A 83 -7.75 -11.56 -3.89
C THR A 83 -9.07 -11.52 -3.12
N ASP A 84 -9.06 -11.83 -1.83
CA ASP A 84 -10.26 -11.81 -0.96
C ASP A 84 -10.46 -10.45 -0.25
N ASP A 85 -9.52 -9.50 -0.45
CA ASP A 85 -9.54 -8.20 0.19
C ASP A 85 -10.20 -7.11 -0.67
N MET A 86 -10.51 -5.98 -0.04
CA MET A 86 -10.99 -4.77 -0.70
C MET A 86 -10.03 -3.60 -0.46
N LEU A 87 -9.58 -2.96 -1.53
CA LEU A 87 -8.76 -1.76 -1.45
C LEU A 87 -9.64 -0.52 -1.25
N LYS A 88 -9.46 0.18 -0.13
CA LYS A 88 -10.01 1.53 0.08
C LYS A 88 -8.98 2.56 -0.38
N VAL A 89 -9.31 3.34 -1.41
CA VAL A 89 -8.54 4.51 -1.82
C VAL A 89 -9.31 5.77 -1.45
N GLU A 90 -8.64 6.69 -0.76
CA GLU A 90 -9.20 8.00 -0.41
C GLU A 90 -8.41 9.09 -1.14
N ILE A 91 -9.09 9.86 -1.99
CA ILE A 91 -8.49 11.00 -2.68
C ILE A 91 -8.51 12.18 -1.71
N ILE A 92 -7.35 12.48 -1.11
CA ILE A 92 -7.20 13.56 -0.13
C ILE A 92 -7.21 14.93 -0.83
N MET A 93 -6.54 15.05 -1.98
CA MET A 93 -6.47 16.26 -2.81
C MET A 93 -6.06 15.94 -4.26
N VAL A 94 -6.32 16.87 -5.18
CA VAL A 94 -5.94 16.81 -6.61
C VAL A 94 -5.26 18.11 -7.02
#